data_AF-A0A8T7BEH5-F1
#
_entry.id   AF-A0A8T7BEH5-F1
#
_cell.length_a   1.000
_cell.length_b   1.000
_cell.length_c   1.000
_cell.angle_alpha   90.00
_cell.angle_beta   90.00
_cell.angle_gamma   90.00
#
_symmetry.space_group_name_H-M   'P 1'
#
loop_
_entity.id
_entity.type
_entity.pdbx_description
1 polymer ?
#
loop_
_entity_poly.entity_id
_entity_poly.type
_entity_poly.pdbx_seq_one_letter_code
_entity_poly.pdbx_strand_id
1 'polypeptide(L)' 'MLHKIVFYLSLMVISTTLGAQSVEVNPDHPDQYTVQEGDTLWGISGQFLVEPWRWPEIWQVNPQIEDPHLIYPGDVISL' A
#
# COMPACT_ATOMS: atom_id res chain seq x y z
N MET A 1 -15.59 37.00 -27.70
CA MET A 1 -16.13 36.09 -26.66
C MET A 1 -15.69 34.63 -26.82
N LEU A 2 -15.18 34.18 -27.99
CA LEU A 2 -14.80 32.78 -28.24
C LEU A 2 -13.40 32.36 -27.72
N HIS A 3 -12.44 33.29 -27.66
CA HIS A 3 -11.05 33.01 -27.24
C HIS A 3 -10.88 32.70 -25.74
N LYS A 4 -11.83 33.11 -24.89
CA LYS A 4 -11.78 32.84 -23.44
C LYS A 4 -12.19 31.41 -23.10
N ILE A 5 -13.10 30.81 -23.88
CA ILE A 5 -13.64 29.45 -23.64
C ILE A 5 -12.58 28.38 -23.95
N VAL A 6 -11.77 28.60 -24.99
CA VAL A 6 -10.65 27.71 -25.35
C VAL A 6 -9.58 27.68 -24.26
N PHE A 7 -9.38 28.79 -23.54
CA PHE A 7 -8.42 28.86 -22.44
C PHE A 7 -8.88 28.01 -21.23
N TYR A 8 -10.18 28.03 -20.91
CA TYR A 8 -10.73 27.24 -19.81
C TYR A 8 -10.85 25.74 -20.11
N LEU A 9 -10.98 25.34 -21.39
CA LEU A 9 -10.98 23.92 -21.78
C LEU A 9 -9.58 23.28 -21.78
N SER A 10 -8.51 24.07 -21.76
CA SER A 10 -7.13 23.55 -21.72
C SER A 10 -6.67 23.11 -20.31
N LEU A 11 -7.41 23.49 -19.26
CA LEU A 11 -7.06 23.20 -17.86
C LEU A 11 -7.76 21.96 -17.29
N MET A 12 -8.12 20.99 -18.13
CA MET A 12 -8.87 19.79 -17.70
C MET A 12 -8.26 18.47 -18.19
N VAL A 13 -6.99 18.48 -18.61
CA VAL A 13 -6.29 17.29 -19.14
C VAL A 13 -4.92 17.09 -18.50
N ILE A 14 -4.80 17.26 -17.18
CA ILE A 14 -3.55 16.99 -16.44
C ILE A 14 -3.73 15.93 -15.34
N SER A 15 -4.89 15.26 -15.22
CA SER A 15 -5.18 14.44 -14.03
C SER A 15 -5.18 12.93 -14.20
N THR A 16 -4.80 12.36 -15.36
CA THR A 16 -5.07 10.93 -15.62
C THR A 16 -3.86 10.03 -15.86
N THR A 17 -2.75 10.24 -15.16
CA THR A 17 -1.74 9.16 -14.98
C THR A 17 -1.09 9.23 -13.59
N LEU A 18 -1.87 9.03 -12.52
CA LEU A 18 -1.28 8.47 -11.30
C LEU A 18 -1.02 7.00 -11.61
N GLY A 19 0.22 6.68 -12.00
CA GLY A 19 0.63 5.30 -12.22
C GLY A 19 0.42 4.51 -10.92
N ALA A 20 -0.33 3.42 -11.00
CA ALA A 20 -0.36 2.42 -9.95
C ALA A 20 1.06 1.83 -9.86
N GLN A 21 1.85 2.32 -8.90
CA GLN A 21 3.15 1.73 -8.61
C GLN A 21 2.90 0.36 -7.98
N SER A 22 3.30 -0.71 -8.64
CA SER A 22 3.24 -2.06 -8.09
C SER A 22 4.09 -2.15 -6.83
N VAL A 23 3.62 -2.84 -5.81
CA VAL A 23 4.42 -3.18 -4.61
C VAL A 23 5.57 -4.04 -5.07
N GLU A 24 6.79 -3.54 -4.94
CA GLU A 24 7.96 -4.37 -5.19
C GLU A 24 8.21 -5.19 -3.92
N VAL A 25 7.82 -6.45 -3.99
CA VAL A 25 7.99 -7.41 -2.90
C VAL A 25 9.32 -8.16 -3.11
N ASN A 26 10.04 -8.44 -2.03
CA ASN A 26 11.28 -9.20 -2.11
C ASN A 26 11.01 -10.58 -2.76
N PRO A 27 11.70 -10.98 -3.84
CA PRO A 27 11.39 -12.23 -4.54
C PRO A 27 11.43 -13.51 -3.68
N ASP A 28 12.12 -13.49 -2.53
CA ASP A 28 12.21 -14.61 -1.59
C ASP A 28 11.28 -14.47 -0.36
N HIS A 29 10.31 -13.55 -0.37
CA HIS A 29 9.33 -13.42 0.71
C HIS A 29 8.36 -14.63 0.75
N PRO A 30 7.87 -15.03 1.94
CA PRO A 30 6.78 -15.98 2.04
C PRO A 30 5.45 -15.30 1.63
N ASP A 31 4.53 -16.06 1.03
CA ASP A 31 3.18 -15.55 0.71
C ASP A 31 2.39 -15.11 1.95
N GLN A 32 2.70 -15.73 3.10
CA GLN A 32 2.04 -15.48 4.38
C GLN A 32 3.06 -15.46 5.52
N TYR A 33 2.78 -14.64 6.52
CA TYR A 33 3.58 -14.53 7.73
C TYR A 33 2.72 -14.69 8.98
N THR A 34 3.19 -15.50 9.92
CA THR A 34 2.57 -15.62 11.24
C THR A 34 3.21 -14.63 12.20
N VAL A 35 2.39 -13.73 12.73
CA VAL A 35 2.81 -12.68 13.66
C VAL A 35 3.43 -13.30 14.91
N GLN A 36 4.54 -12.71 15.35
CA GLN A 36 5.26 -13.07 16.57
C GLN A 36 5.14 -11.95 17.61
N GLU A 37 5.51 -12.27 18.86
CA GLU A 37 5.49 -11.29 19.94
C GLU A 37 6.43 -10.12 19.65
N GLY A 38 5.90 -8.89 19.70
CA GLY A 38 6.65 -7.66 19.43
C GLY A 38 6.63 -7.19 17.97
N ASP A 39 6.00 -7.94 17.06
CA ASP A 39 5.84 -7.53 15.68
C ASP A 39 4.91 -6.32 15.51
N THR A 40 5.15 -5.58 14.44
CA THR A 40 4.28 -4.50 13.95
C THR A 40 4.17 -4.63 12.45
N LEU A 41 3.07 -4.13 11.84
CA LEU A 41 2.97 -4.08 10.38
C LEU A 41 4.16 -3.35 9.75
N TRP A 42 4.62 -2.27 10.37
CA TRP A 42 5.83 -1.56 9.94
C TRP A 42 7.08 -2.44 9.96
N GLY A 43 7.31 -3.18 11.05
CA GLY A 43 8.45 -4.09 11.19
C GLY A 43 8.42 -5.22 10.18
N ILE A 44 7.25 -5.84 9.99
CA ILE A 44 7.01 -6.92 9.02
C ILE A 44 7.25 -6.40 7.60
N SER A 45 6.69 -5.23 7.24
CA SER A 45 6.97 -4.60 5.95
C SER A 45 8.46 -4.31 5.74
N GLY A 46 9.17 -3.95 6.80
CA GLY A 46 10.62 -3.78 6.77
C GLY A 46 11.42 -5.05 6.47
N GLN A 47 10.85 -6.23 6.71
CA GLN A 47 11.49 -7.52 6.41
C GLN A 47 11.19 -7.99 4.98
N PHE A 48 9.96 -7.77 4.49
CA PHE A 48 9.47 -8.44 3.29
C PHE A 48 9.22 -7.51 2.09
N LEU A 49 9.00 -6.21 2.31
CA LEU A 49 8.86 -5.24 1.23
C LEU A 49 10.19 -4.55 0.93
N VAL A 50 10.42 -4.20 -0.34
CA VAL A 50 11.52 -3.29 -0.72
C VAL A 50 11.27 -1.88 -0.13
N GLU A 51 10.00 -1.50 -0.02
CA GLU A 51 9.53 -0.18 0.42
C GLU A 51 8.70 -0.32 1.72
N PRO A 52 9.32 -0.27 2.92
CA PRO A 52 8.64 -0.57 4.19
C PRO A 52 7.46 0.35 4.52
N TRP A 53 7.47 1.57 3.99
CA TRP A 53 6.38 2.54 4.15
C TRP A 53 5.08 2.14 3.45
N ARG A 54 5.11 1.08 2.65
CA ARG A 54 3.94 0.50 1.97
C ARG A 54 3.19 -0.52 2.81
N TRP A 55 3.49 -0.61 4.11
CA TRP A 55 2.67 -1.35 5.06
C TRP A 55 1.15 -1.09 4.97
N PRO A 56 0.62 0.09 4.57
CA PRO A 56 -0.83 0.26 4.40
C PRO A 56 -1.41 -0.65 3.31
N GLU A 57 -0.59 -1.09 2.36
CA GLU A 57 -1.02 -1.98 1.27
C GLU A 57 -1.12 -3.42 1.75
N ILE A 58 -0.20 -3.85 2.65
CA ILE A 58 -0.36 -5.09 3.41
C ILE A 58 -1.67 -5.03 4.21
N TRP A 59 -1.95 -3.91 4.88
CA TRP A 59 -3.20 -3.79 5.63
C TRP A 59 -4.44 -3.88 4.73
N GLN A 60 -4.42 -3.25 3.54
CA GLN A 60 -5.54 -3.30 2.59
C GLN A 60 -5.89 -4.71 2.09
N VAL A 61 -4.89 -5.59 1.93
CA VAL A 61 -5.12 -6.97 1.51
C VAL A 61 -5.48 -7.90 2.66
N ASN A 62 -5.39 -7.43 3.90
CA ASN A 62 -5.72 -8.17 5.12
C ASN A 62 -6.93 -7.55 5.85
N PRO A 63 -8.15 -7.62 5.28
CA PRO A 63 -9.35 -7.01 5.86
C PRO A 63 -9.78 -7.63 7.21
N GLN A 64 -9.20 -8.76 7.60
CA GLN A 64 -9.38 -9.35 8.93
C GLN A 64 -8.74 -8.51 10.05
N ILE A 65 -7.81 -7.61 9.71
CA ILE A 65 -7.17 -6.70 10.66
C ILE A 65 -7.98 -5.39 10.67
N GLU A 66 -8.87 -5.23 11.65
CA GLU A 66 -9.70 -4.03 11.75
C GLU A 66 -8.89 -2.78 12.11
N ASP A 67 -7.90 -2.93 12.98
CA ASP A 67 -6.98 -1.88 13.40
C ASP A 67 -5.53 -2.33 13.09
N PRO A 68 -4.78 -1.61 12.24
CA PRO A 68 -3.42 -2.00 11.85
C PRO A 68 -2.42 -2.01 13.02
N HIS A 69 -2.77 -1.38 14.15
CA HIS A 69 -1.97 -1.40 15.37
C HIS A 69 -2.30 -2.59 16.29
N LEU A 70 -3.35 -3.36 16.00
CA LEU A 70 -3.80 -4.50 16.80
C LEU A 70 -3.59 -5.81 16.04
N ILE A 71 -2.33 -6.20 15.89
CA ILE A 71 -1.95 -7.54 15.45
C ILE A 71 -1.44 -8.35 16.65
N TYR A 72 -1.75 -9.64 16.68
CA TYR A 72 -1.45 -10.51 17.81
C TYR A 72 -0.62 -11.72 17.39
N PRO A 73 0.21 -12.27 18.28
CA PRO A 73 0.95 -13.50 17.99
C PRO A 73 0.02 -14.63 17.56
N GLY A 74 0.33 -15.24 16.41
CA GLY A 74 -0.50 -16.26 15.78
C GLY A 74 -1.42 -15.76 14.67
N ASP A 75 -1.61 -14.43 14.53
CA ASP A 75 -2.31 -13.87 13.37
C ASP A 75 -1.56 -14.18 12.09
N VAL A 76 -2.31 -14.41 11.01
CA VAL A 76 -1.74 -14.69 9.68
C VAL A 76 -1.95 -13.47 8.79
N ILE A 77 -0.84 -12.94 8.28
CA ILE A 77 -0.76 -11.78 7.40
C ILE A 77 -0.35 -12.24 6.01
N SER A 78 -1.13 -11.85 5.01
CA SER A 78 -0.75 -12.00 3.60
C SER A 78 0.18 -10.86 3.20
N LEU A 79 1.33 -11.17 2.61
CA LEU A 79 2.40 -10.20 2.30
C LEU A 79 2.34 -9.68 0.86
#